data_AF-A0A7V8DRN4-F1
#
_entry.id   AF-A0A7V8DRN4-F1
#
_cell.length_a   1.000
_cell.length_b   1.000
_cell.length_c   1.000
_cell.angle_alpha   90.00
_cell.angle_beta   90.00
_cell.angle_gamma   90.00
#
_symmetry.space_group_name_H-M   'P 1'
#
loop_
_entity.id
_entity.type
_entity.pdbx_description
1 polymer ?
#
loop_
_entity_poly.entity_id
_entity_poly.type
_entity_poly.pdbx_seq_one_letter_code
_entity_poly.pdbx_strand_id
1 'polypeptide(L)'
;MPGQANNILDLKFAYSADEAAATMAGFSDAARAGYRRFALSVDLIWPIGYGLQFAWIIALLKRKTRHAMAAWPFYAIISMFVLDLLENSTVALLVTIFPTQPEILGRAASAFTTTKWLAFGATFIVIFWLSLVVISQGRSMKKPPP
;
A
#
# COMPACT_ATOMS: atom_id res chain seq x y z
N MET A 1 -2.40 8.73 -21.80
CA MET A 1 -0.93 8.73 -21.69
C MET A 1 -0.43 7.29 -21.49
N PRO A 2 -0.26 6.48 -22.56
CA PRO A 2 0.02 5.05 -22.41
C PRO A 2 1.50 4.66 -22.22
N GLY A 3 2.45 5.61 -22.27
CA GLY A 3 3.90 5.31 -22.24
C GLY A 3 4.67 5.74 -20.99
N GLN A 4 4.05 6.45 -20.04
CA GLN A 4 4.72 6.97 -18.83
C GLN A 4 4.31 6.26 -17.54
N ALA A 5 3.38 5.30 -17.60
CA ALA A 5 2.87 4.60 -16.42
C ALA A 5 3.99 3.87 -15.65
N ASN A 6 5.02 3.37 -16.34
CA ASN A 6 6.15 2.66 -15.72
C ASN A 6 7.12 3.56 -14.94
N ASN A 7 6.93 4.88 -14.95
CA ASN A 7 7.80 5.84 -14.26
C ASN A 7 7.14 6.48 -13.03
N ILE A 8 5.92 6.10 -12.65
CA ILE A 8 5.30 6.60 -11.42
C ILE A 8 5.99 5.93 -10.22
N LEU A 9 6.40 6.72 -9.22
CA LEU A 9 7.21 6.23 -8.11
C LEU A 9 6.46 5.21 -7.24
N ASP A 10 5.16 5.41 -7.09
CA ASP A 10 4.28 4.68 -6.18
C ASP A 10 4.04 3.23 -6.64
N LEU A 11 4.26 2.96 -7.94
CA LEU A 11 4.21 1.62 -8.54
C LEU A 11 5.50 0.83 -8.35
N LYS A 12 6.58 1.48 -7.92
CA LYS A 12 7.83 0.81 -7.57
C LYS A 12 7.74 0.28 -6.14
N PHE A 13 8.43 -0.83 -5.88
CA PHE A 13 8.57 -1.32 -4.51
C PHE A 13 9.47 -0.40 -3.65
N ALA A 14 10.56 0.06 -4.25
CA ALA A 14 11.52 0.99 -3.68
C ALA A 14 12.23 1.77 -4.81
N TYR A 15 12.82 2.92 -4.48
CA TYR A 15 13.62 3.73 -5.41
C TYR A 15 14.63 4.62 -4.67
N SER A 16 15.67 5.09 -5.37
CA SER A 16 16.61 6.07 -4.82
C SER A 16 16.09 7.51 -4.96
N ALA A 17 16.68 8.45 -4.21
CA ALA A 17 16.36 9.87 -4.37
C ALA A 17 16.72 10.38 -5.77
N ASP A 18 17.82 9.89 -6.36
CA ASP A 18 18.22 10.22 -7.73
C ASP A 18 17.24 9.69 -8.76
N GLU A 19 16.68 8.49 -8.56
CA GLU A 19 15.63 7.95 -9.42
C GLU A 19 14.34 8.77 -9.32
N ALA A 20 13.97 9.22 -8.12
CA ALA A 20 12.86 10.15 -7.92
C ALA A 20 13.12 11.46 -8.65
N ALA A 21 14.35 11.98 -8.58
CA ALA A 21 14.75 13.20 -9.25
C ALA A 21 14.68 13.09 -10.78
N ALA A 22 15.31 12.04 -11.32
CA ALA A 22 15.32 11.73 -12.75
C ALA A 22 13.90 11.52 -13.29
N THR A 23 13.02 10.90 -12.51
CA THR A 23 11.59 10.74 -12.85
C THR A 23 10.92 12.09 -13.05
N MET A 24 11.06 13.02 -12.10
CA MET A 24 10.46 14.35 -12.22
C MET A 24 11.08 15.18 -13.35
N ALA A 25 12.39 15.03 -13.58
CA ALA A 25 13.08 15.70 -14.68
C ALA A 25 12.61 15.21 -16.06
N GLY A 26 12.23 13.93 -16.17
CA GLY A 26 11.66 13.34 -17.38
C GLY A 26 10.22 13.77 -17.68
N PHE A 27 9.52 14.43 -16.74
CA PHE A 27 8.18 14.94 -16.95
C PHE A 27 8.17 16.34 -17.56
N SER A 28 7.15 16.62 -18.40
CA SER A 28 6.81 18.00 -18.76
C SER A 28 6.15 18.72 -17.58
N ASP A 29 6.04 20.04 -17.64
CA ASP A 29 5.33 20.80 -16.60
C ASP A 29 3.87 20.35 -16.42
N ALA A 30 3.20 20.06 -17.54
CA ALA A 30 1.84 19.53 -17.53
C ALA A 30 1.78 18.14 -16.86
N ALA A 31 2.76 17.27 -17.12
CA ALA A 31 2.84 15.95 -16.51
C ALA A 31 3.12 16.05 -15.00
N ARG A 32 4.02 16.94 -14.56
CA ARG A 32 4.25 17.24 -13.13
C ARG A 32 2.98 17.73 -12.45
N ALA A 33 2.28 18.71 -13.03
CA ALA A 33 1.02 19.19 -12.48
C ALA A 33 -0.05 18.09 -12.40
N GLY A 34 -0.11 17.22 -13.41
CA GLY A 34 -0.96 16.04 -13.42
C GLY A 34 -0.63 15.03 -12.33
N TYR A 35 0.65 14.71 -12.14
CA TYR A 35 1.10 13.78 -11.11
C TYR A 35 0.78 14.29 -9.71
N ARG A 36 1.08 15.56 -9.42
CA ARG A 36 0.70 16.19 -8.14
C ARG A 36 -0.80 16.08 -7.86
N ARG A 37 -1.64 16.36 -8.87
CA ARG A 37 -3.09 16.26 -8.72
C ARG A 37 -3.50 14.81 -8.47
N PHE A 38 -2.92 13.85 -9.19
CA PHE A 38 -3.21 12.44 -9.01
C PHE A 38 -2.87 11.96 -7.59
N ALA A 39 -1.65 12.22 -7.12
CA ALA A 39 -1.17 11.85 -5.78
C ALA A 39 -2.06 12.43 -4.66
N LEU A 40 -2.53 13.67 -4.82
CA LEU A 40 -3.38 14.35 -3.84
C LEU A 40 -4.89 14.09 -4.01
N SER A 41 -5.31 13.22 -4.93
CA SER A 41 -6.74 12.95 -5.12
C SER A 41 -7.05 11.49 -5.44
N VAL A 42 -6.78 11.06 -6.66
CA VAL A 42 -7.16 9.73 -7.15
C VAL A 42 -6.43 8.64 -6.37
N ASP A 43 -5.16 8.85 -6.03
CA ASP A 43 -4.37 7.82 -5.38
C ASP A 43 -4.85 7.52 -3.94
N LEU A 44 -5.42 8.54 -3.27
CA LEU A 44 -5.99 8.41 -1.92
C LEU A 44 -7.24 7.51 -1.86
N ILE A 45 -7.89 7.24 -3.00
CA ILE A 45 -9.11 6.41 -3.07
C ILE A 45 -8.76 4.92 -2.98
N TRP A 46 -7.62 4.51 -3.57
CA TRP A 46 -7.23 3.10 -3.64
C TRP A 46 -7.09 2.43 -2.26
N PRO A 47 -6.41 3.06 -1.27
CA PRO A 47 -6.32 2.56 0.11
C PRO A 47 -7.64 2.31 0.80
N ILE A 48 -8.65 3.12 0.51
CA ILE A 48 -9.98 2.96 1.09
C ILE A 48 -10.61 1.68 0.53
N GLY A 49 -10.52 1.47 -0.79
CA GLY A 49 -11.07 0.29 -1.46
C GLY A 49 -10.47 -1.02 -0.94
N TYR A 50 -9.15 -1.16 -1.00
CA TYR A 50 -8.50 -2.39 -0.52
C TYR A 50 -8.55 -2.52 1.01
N GLY A 51 -8.51 -1.40 1.75
CA GLY A 51 -8.63 -1.40 3.22
C GLY A 51 -9.96 -1.96 3.69
N LEU A 52 -11.07 -1.55 3.07
CA LEU A 52 -12.41 -2.09 3.34
C LEU A 52 -12.51 -3.56 2.94
N GLN A 53 -11.96 -3.93 1.77
CA GLN A 53 -11.92 -5.32 1.29
C GLN A 53 -11.21 -6.23 2.31
N PHE A 54 -10.02 -5.84 2.80
CA PHE A 54 -9.28 -6.59 3.80
C PHE A 54 -10.04 -6.65 5.12
N ALA A 55 -10.50 -5.51 5.64
CA ALA A 55 -11.24 -5.45 6.89
C ALA A 55 -12.44 -6.40 6.88
N TRP A 56 -13.16 -6.48 5.75
CA TRP A 56 -14.29 -7.39 5.59
C TRP A 56 -13.86 -8.87 5.64
N ILE A 57 -12.83 -9.26 4.88
CA ILE A 57 -12.30 -10.64 4.89
C ILE A 57 -11.83 -11.04 6.28
N ILE A 58 -11.08 -10.17 6.96
CA ILE A 58 -10.56 -10.41 8.30
C ILE A 58 -11.71 -10.58 9.30
N ALA A 59 -12.75 -9.76 9.22
CA ALA A 59 -13.92 -9.88 10.07
C ALA A 59 -14.62 -11.24 9.89
N LEU A 60 -14.75 -11.73 8.66
CA LEU A 60 -15.31 -13.06 8.36
C LEU A 60 -14.44 -14.19 8.92
N LEU A 61 -13.12 -14.11 8.73
CA LEU A 61 -12.18 -15.11 9.24
C LEU A 61 -12.14 -15.14 10.78
N LYS A 62 -12.13 -13.97 11.42
CA LYS A 62 -12.18 -13.83 12.88
C LYS A 62 -13.41 -14.50 13.49
N ARG A 63 -14.58 -14.34 12.87
CA ARG A 63 -15.83 -14.99 13.32
C ARG A 63 -15.73 -16.52 13.30
N LYS A 64 -14.97 -17.09 12.35
CA LYS A 64 -14.82 -18.54 12.19
C LYS A 64 -13.74 -19.17 13.07
N THR A 65 -12.63 -18.46 13.34
CA THR A 65 -11.50 -19.03 14.09
C THR A 65 -11.45 -18.62 15.56
N ARG A 66 -12.04 -17.47 15.94
CA ARG A 66 -11.83 -16.78 17.23
C ARG A 66 -10.35 -16.59 17.62
N HIS A 67 -9.43 -16.65 16.65
CA HIS A 67 -7.98 -16.59 16.90
C HIS A 67 -7.53 -15.15 17.22
N ALA A 68 -6.69 -14.97 18.24
CA ALA A 68 -6.25 -13.64 18.71
C ALA A 68 -5.52 -12.83 17.62
N MET A 69 -4.76 -13.50 16.74
CA MET A 69 -4.05 -12.87 15.62
C MET A 69 -4.98 -12.23 14.58
N ALA A 70 -6.29 -12.49 14.61
CA ALA A 70 -7.24 -11.89 13.70
C ALA A 70 -7.50 -10.39 13.97
N ALA A 71 -7.00 -9.83 15.07
CA ALA A 71 -7.07 -8.39 15.35
C ALA A 71 -5.89 -7.60 14.73
N TRP A 72 -4.72 -8.22 14.58
CA TRP A 72 -3.50 -7.55 14.09
C TRP A 72 -3.66 -6.89 12.71
N PRO A 73 -4.32 -7.52 11.72
CA PRO A 73 -4.48 -6.93 10.40
C PRO A 73 -5.25 -5.59 10.38
N PHE A 74 -6.07 -5.27 11.38
CA PHE A 74 -6.74 -3.96 11.45
C PHE A 74 -5.74 -2.83 11.69
N TYR A 75 -4.72 -3.06 12.54
CA TYR A 75 -3.64 -2.09 12.73
C TYR A 75 -2.82 -1.93 11.46
N ALA A 76 -2.53 -3.04 10.75
CA ALA A 76 -1.82 -3.00 9.48
C ALA A 76 -2.58 -2.19 8.41
N ILE A 77 -3.92 -2.29 8.35
CA ILE A 77 -4.74 -1.47 7.43
C ILE A 77 -4.62 0.01 7.74
N ILE A 78 -4.72 0.40 9.01
CA ILE A 78 -4.58 1.81 9.43
C ILE A 78 -3.16 2.31 9.10
N SER A 79 -2.14 1.53 9.40
CA SER A 79 -0.75 1.87 9.09
C SER A 79 -0.52 2.01 7.58
N MET A 80 -1.08 1.12 6.75
CA MET A 80 -1.01 1.25 5.29
C MET A 80 -1.63 2.55 4.81
N PHE A 81 -2.80 2.92 5.33
CA PHE A 81 -3.45 4.18 4.97
C PHE A 81 -2.60 5.40 5.34
N VAL A 82 -2.06 5.42 6.56
CA VAL A 82 -1.19 6.53 7.01
C VAL A 82 0.09 6.62 6.18
N LEU A 83 0.73 5.48 5.88
CA LEU A 83 1.94 5.44 5.05
C LEU A 83 1.66 5.92 3.63
N ASP A 84 0.49 5.57 3.07
CA ASP A 84 0.04 6.07 1.77
C ASP A 84 -0.12 7.58 1.76
N LEU A 85 -0.79 8.16 2.78
CA LEU A 85 -0.93 9.61 2.89
C LEU A 85 0.44 10.33 2.96
N LEU A 86 1.38 9.77 3.74
CA LEU A 86 2.71 10.35 3.90
C LEU A 86 3.52 10.27 2.61
N GLU A 87 3.44 9.13 1.92
CA GLU A 87 4.07 8.90 0.63
C GLU A 87 3.54 9.87 -0.43
N ASN A 88 2.22 9.88 -0.64
CA ASN A 88 1.54 10.77 -1.58
C ASN A 88 1.80 12.26 -1.31
N SER A 89 1.81 12.67 -0.03
CA SER A 89 2.14 14.05 0.36
C SER A 89 3.61 14.39 0.06
N THR A 90 4.53 13.47 0.31
CA THR A 90 5.96 13.68 0.07
C THR A 90 6.27 13.75 -1.42
N VAL A 91 5.65 12.89 -2.22
CA VAL A 91 5.72 12.91 -3.70
C VAL A 91 5.16 14.23 -4.23
N ALA A 92 3.98 14.65 -3.78
CA ALA A 92 3.38 15.92 -4.19
C ALA A 92 4.26 17.13 -3.83
N LEU A 93 4.94 17.08 -2.67
CA LEU A 93 5.92 18.08 -2.29
C LEU A 93 7.11 18.08 -3.25
N LEU A 94 7.76 16.93 -3.48
CA LEU A 94 8.89 16.78 -4.42
C LEU A 94 8.58 17.31 -5.82
N VAL A 95 7.36 17.07 -6.32
CA VAL A 95 6.89 17.61 -7.61
C VAL A 95 6.76 19.14 -7.56
N THR A 96 6.28 19.68 -6.44
CA THR A 96 6.01 21.11 -6.28
C THR A 96 7.28 21.95 -6.16
N ILE A 97 8.31 21.43 -5.50
CA ILE A 97 9.58 22.15 -5.29
C ILE A 97 10.61 21.91 -6.39
N PHE A 98 10.29 21.09 -7.40
CA PHE A 98 11.14 20.87 -8.56
C PHE A 98 11.57 22.21 -9.21
N PRO A 99 12.85 22.40 -9.59
CA PRO A 99 13.94 21.41 -9.67
C PRO A 99 14.70 21.16 -8.35
N THR A 100 14.35 21.83 -7.25
CA THR A 100 14.97 21.56 -5.95
C THR A 100 14.46 20.22 -5.41
N GLN A 101 15.33 19.22 -5.29
CA GLN A 101 14.94 17.88 -4.86
C GLN A 101 15.84 17.41 -3.71
N PRO A 102 15.52 17.80 -2.46
CA PRO A 102 16.28 17.39 -1.30
C PRO A 102 16.31 15.88 -1.19
N GLU A 103 17.50 15.31 -1.07
CA GLU A 103 17.72 13.87 -1.01
C GLU A 103 16.89 13.22 0.11
N ILE A 104 16.76 13.90 1.26
CA ILE A 104 15.97 13.44 2.40
C ILE A 104 14.50 13.21 2.06
N LEU A 105 13.90 14.06 1.23
CA LEU A 105 12.50 13.91 0.82
C LEU A 105 12.34 12.73 -0.16
N GLY A 106 13.29 12.55 -1.08
CA GLY A 106 13.32 11.38 -1.97
C GLY A 106 13.44 10.06 -1.21
N ARG A 107 14.35 10.01 -0.23
CA ARG A 107 14.51 8.85 0.65
C ARG A 107 13.28 8.60 1.52
N ALA A 108 12.65 9.65 2.05
CA ALA A 108 11.43 9.53 2.84
C ALA A 108 10.26 8.97 2.01
N ALA A 109 10.04 9.49 0.80
CA ALA A 109 9.00 8.97 -0.11
C ALA A 109 9.20 7.49 -0.42
N SER A 110 10.44 7.08 -0.72
CA SER A 110 10.80 5.67 -0.97
C SER A 110 10.62 4.79 0.27
N ALA A 111 10.97 5.29 1.46
CA ALA A 111 10.77 4.57 2.71
C ALA A 111 9.29 4.36 3.02
N PHE A 112 8.44 5.37 2.83
CA PHE A 112 6.99 5.24 2.98
C PHE A 112 6.41 4.25 1.96
N THR A 113 6.84 4.33 0.70
CA THR A 113 6.46 3.39 -0.38
C THR A 113 6.77 1.95 0.03
N THR A 114 8.03 1.69 0.39
CA THR A 114 8.51 0.35 0.75
C THR A 114 7.77 -0.19 1.97
N THR A 115 7.62 0.63 3.02
CA THR A 115 6.96 0.22 4.27
C THR A 115 5.47 -0.07 4.04
N LYS A 116 4.80 0.72 3.19
CA LYS A 116 3.41 0.49 2.77
C LYS A 116 3.28 -0.89 2.09
N TRP A 117 4.14 -1.18 1.13
CA TRP A 117 4.14 -2.47 0.42
C TRP A 117 4.45 -3.66 1.34
N LEU A 118 5.36 -3.50 2.31
CA LEU A 118 5.62 -4.53 3.32
C LEU A 118 4.39 -4.79 4.20
N ALA A 119 3.70 -3.73 4.65
CA ALA A 119 2.47 -3.86 5.43
C ALA A 119 1.35 -4.52 4.63
N PHE A 120 1.25 -4.22 3.33
CA PHE A 120 0.32 -4.88 2.41
C PHE A 120 0.62 -6.37 2.27
N GLY A 121 1.87 -6.73 1.97
CA GLY A 121 2.30 -8.11 1.86
C GLY A 121 2.08 -8.91 3.15
N ALA A 122 2.40 -8.33 4.30
CA ALA A 122 2.19 -8.96 5.60
C ALA A 122 0.70 -9.18 5.90
N THR A 123 -0.16 -8.20 5.57
CA THR A 123 -1.62 -8.34 5.69
C THR A 123 -2.14 -9.50 4.84
N PHE A 124 -1.66 -9.61 3.60
CA PHE A 124 -2.02 -10.69 2.69
C PHE A 124 -1.61 -12.06 3.23
N ILE A 125 -0.38 -12.20 3.74
CA ILE A 125 0.13 -13.43 4.35
C ILE A 125 -0.75 -13.87 5.54
N VAL A 126 -1.12 -12.94 6.42
CA VAL A 126 -1.98 -13.25 7.58
C VAL A 126 -3.37 -13.68 7.14
N ILE A 127 -3.98 -13.01 6.15
CA ILE A 127 -5.27 -13.41 5.59
C ILE A 127 -5.19 -14.81 4.99
N PHE A 128 -4.14 -15.09 4.21
CA PHE A 128 -3.92 -16.39 3.60
C PHE A 128 -3.78 -17.50 4.66
N TRP A 129 -2.94 -17.27 5.67
CA TRP A 129 -2.75 -18.20 6.77
C TRP A 129 -4.05 -18.46 7.55
N LEU A 130 -4.78 -17.40 7.93
CA LEU A 130 -6.07 -17.53 8.62
C LEU A 130 -7.10 -18.31 7.78
N SER A 131 -7.06 -18.15 6.45
CA SER A 131 -7.93 -18.90 5.54
C SER A 131 -7.61 -20.40 5.56
N LEU A 132 -6.32 -20.78 5.58
CA LEU A 132 -5.90 -22.18 5.72
C LEU A 132 -6.35 -22.77 7.07
N VAL A 133 -6.26 -22.00 8.16
CA VAL A 133 -6.74 -22.41 9.49
C VAL A 133 -8.24 -22.68 9.49
N VAL A 134 -9.05 -21.80 8.87
CA VAL A 134 -10.51 -22.03 8.76
C VAL A 134 -10.81 -23.30 7.97
N ILE A 135 -10.10 -23.53 6.86
CA ILE A 135 -10.32 -24.70 5.99
C ILE A 135 -9.97 -25.99 6.74
N SER A 136 -8.86 -26.03 7.49
CA SER A 136 -8.45 -27.22 8.23
C SER A 136 -9.43 -27.56 9.36
N GLN A 137 -9.93 -26.57 10.09
CA GLN A 137 -10.96 -26.75 11.12
C GLN A 137 -12.28 -27.29 10.54
N GLY A 138 -12.71 -26.75 9.39
CA GLY A 138 -13.92 -27.21 8.70
C GLY A 138 -13.86 -28.66 8.21
N ARG A 139 -12.66 -29.18 7.88
CA ARG A 139 -12.46 -30.59 7.53
C ARG A 139 -12.50 -31.52 8.75
N SER A 140 -11.99 -31.06 9.91
CA SER A 140 -12.01 -31.84 11.15
C SER A 140 -13.43 -32.15 11.62
N MET A 141 -14.33 -31.16 11.55
CA MET A 141 -15.74 -31.31 11.96
C MET A 141 -16.57 -32.25 11.06
N LYS A 142 -16.08 -32.62 9.86
CA LYS A 142 -16.79 -33.49 8.92
C LYS A 142 -16.42 -34.97 9.03
N LYS A 143 -15.44 -35.35 9.88
CA LYS A 143 -15.14 -36.77 10.10
C LYS A 143 -16.25 -37.39 10.97
N PRO A 144 -16.97 -38.42 10.51
CA PRO A 144 -17.93 -39.13 11.36
C PRO A 144 -17.19 -39.80 12.54
N PRO A 145 -17.84 -39.92 13.71
CA PRO A 145 -17.27 -40.63 14.85
C PRO A 145 -17.00 -42.12 14.51
N PRO A 146 -16.02 -42.76 15.17
CA PRO A 146 -15.67 -44.16 14.95
C PRO A 146 -16.79 -45.13 15.32
#